data_AF-A0A3E0DX27-F1
#
_entry.id   AF-A0A3E0DX27-F1
#
_cell.length_a   1.000
_cell.length_b   1.000
_cell.length_c   1.000
_cell.angle_alpha   90.00
_cell.angle_beta   90.00
_cell.angle_gamma   90.00
#
_symmetry.space_group_name_H-M   'P 1'
#
loop_
_entity.id
_entity.type
_entity.pdbx_description
1 polymer ?
#
loop_
_entity_poly.entity_id
_entity_poly.type
_entity_poly.pdbx_seq_one_letter_code
_entity_poly.pdbx_strand_id
1 'polypeptide(L)'
;MSIEDSANKHIEFLSQTSYSPLIYVVNHYNLLLINYRTLNGITNYEFISQFMQDQEHQGLVIFDVPKDGDILALKEWPNLKGIFFNDADEVLFQKGFEAINNGELWFPRSVTDCWMRQMLQHEQQSILRSNNLTRKEVKVLNLLYSGLESSAIADNLFISEATVRVHLHKIYHKINVKNKQQARQWCKQNLTKLGN
;
A
#
# COMPACT_ATOMS: atom_id res chain seq x y z
N MET A 1 -35.29 -25.64 -13.08
CA MET A 1 -35.07 -26.96 -12.45
C MET A 1 -33.95 -26.76 -11.46
N SER A 2 -34.32 -26.79 -10.18
CA SER A 2 -33.57 -26.28 -9.04
C SER A 2 -32.33 -27.12 -8.77
N ILE A 3 -31.17 -26.46 -8.70
CA ILE A 3 -29.88 -27.05 -8.30
C ILE A 3 -29.69 -26.69 -6.82
N GLU A 4 -30.59 -27.17 -5.96
CA GLU A 4 -30.60 -26.81 -4.53
C GLU A 4 -30.03 -27.90 -3.61
N ASP A 5 -29.65 -29.08 -4.10
CA ASP A 5 -29.68 -30.25 -3.18
C ASP A 5 -28.46 -31.20 -3.11
N SER A 6 -27.23 -30.81 -3.47
CA SER A 6 -26.09 -31.73 -3.22
C SER A 6 -24.69 -31.16 -2.99
N ALA A 7 -24.50 -29.86 -2.70
CA ALA A 7 -23.15 -29.30 -2.46
C ALA A 7 -23.03 -28.37 -1.22
N ASN A 8 -24.04 -28.35 -0.34
CA ASN A 8 -24.13 -27.43 0.81
C ASN A 8 -23.28 -27.83 2.05
N LYS A 9 -22.11 -28.44 1.89
CA LYS A 9 -21.27 -28.85 3.06
C LYS A 9 -19.91 -28.19 3.21
N HIS A 10 -19.44 -27.38 2.24
CA HIS A 10 -18.09 -26.81 2.31
C HIS A 10 -17.99 -25.28 2.17
N ILE A 11 -19.08 -24.61 1.84
CA ILE A 11 -19.14 -23.13 1.80
C ILE A 11 -20.48 -22.72 2.43
N GLU A 12 -20.45 -22.30 3.70
CA GLU A 12 -21.63 -21.69 4.32
C GLU A 12 -21.79 -20.26 3.80
N PHE A 13 -22.50 -20.13 2.69
CA PHE A 13 -22.99 -18.85 2.21
C PHE A 13 -24.02 -18.33 3.23
N LEU A 14 -23.64 -17.40 4.10
CA LEU A 14 -24.60 -16.69 4.96
C LEU A 14 -25.47 -15.76 4.10
N SER A 15 -26.53 -16.30 3.49
CA SER A 15 -27.57 -15.51 2.83
C SER A 15 -28.92 -15.81 3.48
N GLN A 16 -29.51 -14.82 4.14
CA GLN A 16 -30.97 -14.73 4.20
C GLN A 16 -31.38 -13.52 3.35
N THR A 17 -32.34 -13.76 2.44
CA THR A 17 -33.01 -12.84 1.50
C THR A 17 -32.37 -12.61 0.12
N SER A 18 -33.24 -12.34 -0.86
CA SER A 18 -33.14 -12.47 -2.32
C SER A 18 -32.11 -11.58 -3.05
N TYR A 19 -31.02 -11.20 -2.38
CA TYR A 19 -29.88 -10.50 -2.95
C TYR A 19 -28.62 -11.28 -2.56
N SER A 20 -27.74 -11.57 -3.53
CA SER A 20 -26.44 -12.21 -3.25
C SER A 20 -25.71 -11.38 -2.18
N PRO A 21 -25.35 -11.97 -1.03
CA PRO A 21 -24.77 -11.19 0.06
C PRO A 21 -23.43 -10.57 -0.38
N LEU A 22 -23.14 -9.41 0.20
CA LEU A 22 -22.04 -8.53 -0.22
C LEU A 22 -20.67 -8.98 0.35
N ILE A 23 -20.70 -9.85 1.37
CA ILE A 23 -19.56 -10.35 2.13
C ILE A 23 -19.84 -11.82 2.45
N TYR A 24 -18.82 -12.67 2.31
CA TYR A 24 -18.87 -14.10 2.60
C TYR A 24 -17.75 -14.46 3.56
N VAL A 25 -17.99 -15.42 4.46
CA VAL A 25 -16.94 -15.99 5.31
C VAL A 25 -16.76 -17.43 4.88
N VAL A 26 -15.53 -17.82 4.55
CA VAL A 26 -15.21 -19.21 4.24
C VAL A 26 -14.61 -19.85 5.49
N ASN A 27 -15.51 -20.34 6.34
CA ASN A 27 -15.22 -20.87 7.68
C ASN A 27 -14.11 -21.95 7.67
N HIS A 28 -14.02 -22.77 6.62
CA HIS A 28 -13.01 -23.84 6.55
C HIS A 28 -11.58 -23.33 6.40
N TYR A 29 -11.39 -22.19 5.73
CA TYR A 29 -10.07 -21.59 5.49
C TYR A 29 -9.80 -20.38 6.38
N ASN A 30 -10.77 -20.03 7.25
CA ASN A 30 -10.73 -18.83 8.07
C ASN A 30 -10.46 -17.55 7.23
N LEU A 31 -11.04 -17.50 6.02
CA LEU A 31 -10.87 -16.40 5.07
C LEU A 31 -12.13 -15.56 4.97
N LEU A 32 -11.93 -14.23 4.93
CA LEU A 32 -12.97 -13.27 4.61
C LEU A 32 -13.00 -13.05 3.09
N LEU A 33 -14.15 -13.24 2.46
CA LEU A 33 -14.34 -13.02 1.02
C LEU A 33 -15.22 -11.79 0.80
N ILE A 34 -14.71 -10.82 0.06
CA ILE A 34 -15.43 -9.59 -0.26
C ILE A 34 -15.61 -9.48 -1.77
N ASN A 35 -16.84 -9.24 -2.22
CA ASN A 35 -17.11 -8.99 -3.63
C ASN A 35 -16.60 -7.58 -4.00
N TYR A 36 -15.91 -7.43 -5.13
CA TYR A 36 -15.31 -6.17 -5.57
C TYR A 36 -16.30 -5.00 -5.60
N ARG A 37 -17.56 -5.23 -5.98
CA ARG A 37 -18.59 -4.18 -6.09
C ARG A 37 -18.94 -3.55 -4.75
N THR A 38 -18.66 -4.25 -3.66
CA THR A 38 -19.08 -3.86 -2.30
C THR A 38 -18.03 -2.99 -1.62
N LEU A 39 -16.80 -3.00 -2.15
CA LEU A 39 -15.70 -2.14 -1.71
C LEU A 39 -16.06 -0.65 -1.80
N ASN A 40 -16.86 -0.24 -2.79
CA ASN A 40 -17.33 1.14 -2.92
C ASN A 40 -18.26 1.56 -1.77
N GLY A 41 -18.96 0.60 -1.15
CA GLY A 41 -19.80 0.83 0.03
C GLY A 41 -19.06 0.68 1.35
N ILE A 42 -18.04 -0.18 1.40
CA ILE A 42 -17.18 -0.40 2.57
C ILE A 42 -16.12 0.71 2.60
N THR A 43 -16.50 1.87 3.14
CA THR A 43 -15.60 3.04 3.26
C THR A 43 -14.60 2.93 4.40
N ASN A 44 -14.71 1.92 5.27
CA ASN A 44 -13.90 1.84 6.49
C ASN A 44 -13.04 0.56 6.57
N TYR A 45 -11.78 0.67 6.12
CA TYR A 45 -10.74 -0.36 6.29
C TYR A 45 -10.53 -0.76 7.76
N GLU A 46 -10.82 0.14 8.69
CA GLU A 46 -10.70 -0.10 10.13
C GLU A 46 -11.74 -1.12 10.60
N PHE A 47 -12.97 -1.05 10.07
CA PHE A 47 -14.02 -2.02 10.40
C PHE A 47 -13.64 -3.43 9.97
N ILE A 48 -13.08 -3.59 8.77
CA ILE A 48 -12.62 -4.90 8.28
C ILE A 48 -11.42 -5.40 9.07
N SER A 49 -10.50 -4.50 9.45
CA SER A 49 -9.37 -4.85 10.32
C SER A 49 -9.84 -5.34 11.70
N GLN A 50 -10.78 -4.61 12.32
CA GLN A 50 -11.38 -4.97 13.61
C GLN A 50 -12.14 -6.30 13.51
N PHE A 51 -12.98 -6.47 12.48
CA PHE A 51 -13.71 -7.71 12.25
C PHE A 51 -12.79 -8.92 12.09
N MET A 52 -11.71 -8.80 11.30
CA MET A 52 -10.72 -9.86 11.14
C MET A 52 -10.01 -10.18 12.46
N GLN A 53 -9.76 -9.18 13.30
CA GLN A 53 -9.12 -9.36 14.59
C GLN A 53 -10.05 -10.04 15.60
N ASP A 54 -11.32 -9.66 15.64
CA ASP A 54 -12.32 -10.20 16.57
C ASP A 54 -12.75 -11.63 16.23
N GLN A 55 -12.71 -12.00 14.94
CA GLN A 55 -13.08 -13.32 14.44
C GLN A 55 -11.87 -14.20 14.09
N GLU A 56 -10.65 -13.75 14.43
CA GLU A 56 -9.37 -14.42 14.15
C GLU A 56 -9.14 -14.83 12.68
N HIS A 57 -9.81 -14.18 11.73
CA HIS A 57 -9.67 -14.49 10.30
C HIS A 57 -8.24 -14.26 9.80
N GLN A 58 -7.69 -15.25 9.12
CA GLN A 58 -6.26 -15.31 8.74
C GLN A 58 -5.95 -14.57 7.44
N GLY A 59 -6.96 -14.18 6.66
CA GLY A 59 -6.75 -13.53 5.39
C GLY A 59 -8.02 -12.99 4.73
N LEU A 60 -7.83 -11.97 3.90
CA LEU A 60 -8.84 -11.39 3.04
C LEU A 60 -8.67 -11.88 1.60
N VAL A 61 -9.77 -12.19 0.93
CA VAL A 61 -9.84 -12.47 -0.50
C VAL A 61 -10.86 -11.55 -1.13
N ILE A 62 -10.50 -10.95 -2.27
CA ILE A 62 -11.42 -10.13 -3.06
C ILE A 62 -11.76 -10.88 -4.34
N PHE A 63 -13.04 -11.00 -4.67
CA PHE A 63 -13.49 -11.74 -5.85
C PHE A 63 -14.46 -10.91 -6.71
N ASP A 64 -14.79 -11.43 -7.89
CA ASP A 64 -15.60 -10.73 -8.90
C ASP A 64 -14.95 -9.40 -9.35
N VAL A 65 -13.61 -9.38 -9.37
CA VAL A 65 -12.85 -8.21 -9.81
C VAL A 65 -12.96 -8.10 -11.33
N PRO A 66 -13.40 -6.96 -11.89
CA PRO A 66 -13.33 -6.70 -13.33
C PRO A 66 -11.86 -6.60 -13.78
N LYS A 67 -11.53 -7.15 -14.95
CA LYS A 67 -10.16 -7.10 -15.49
C LYS A 67 -9.68 -5.67 -15.80
N ASP A 68 -10.62 -4.77 -16.02
CA ASP A 68 -10.46 -3.33 -16.24
C ASP A 68 -10.71 -2.48 -14.99
N GLY A 69 -10.94 -3.11 -13.83
CA GLY A 69 -11.15 -2.42 -12.55
C GLY A 69 -9.88 -1.77 -11.99
N ASP A 70 -10.05 -0.96 -10.94
CA ASP A 70 -8.94 -0.37 -10.19
C ASP A 70 -8.30 -1.41 -9.26
N ILE A 71 -7.39 -2.20 -9.83
CA ILE A 71 -6.61 -3.23 -9.15
C ILE A 71 -5.52 -2.61 -8.26
N LEU A 72 -5.03 -1.40 -8.59
CA LEU A 72 -3.94 -0.76 -7.88
C LEU A 72 -4.35 -0.39 -6.45
N ALA A 73 -5.58 0.08 -6.26
CA ALA A 73 -6.13 0.39 -4.94
C ALA A 73 -6.29 -0.85 -4.05
N LEU A 74 -6.41 -2.06 -4.62
CA LEU A 74 -6.67 -3.28 -3.85
C LEU A 74 -5.50 -3.66 -2.92
N LYS A 75 -4.26 -3.26 -3.24
CA LYS A 75 -3.09 -3.56 -2.40
C LYS A 75 -3.13 -2.94 -1.00
N GLU A 76 -3.95 -1.90 -0.82
CA GLU A 76 -4.10 -1.20 0.46
C GLU A 76 -5.04 -1.94 1.42
N TRP A 77 -5.74 -2.98 0.94
CA TRP A 77 -6.64 -3.76 1.78
C TRP A 77 -5.88 -4.61 2.81
N PRO A 78 -6.30 -4.58 4.08
CA PRO A 78 -5.60 -5.25 5.16
C PRO A 78 -5.62 -6.76 4.96
N ASN A 79 -4.45 -7.38 5.18
CA ASN A 79 -4.27 -8.83 5.15
C ASN A 79 -4.80 -9.51 3.88
N LEU A 80 -4.77 -8.82 2.73
CA LEU A 80 -5.17 -9.36 1.44
C LEU A 80 -4.24 -10.53 1.04
N LYS A 81 -4.82 -11.70 0.83
CA LYS A 81 -4.14 -12.95 0.45
C LYS A 81 -4.44 -13.40 -0.98
N GLY A 82 -5.58 -12.98 -1.54
CA GLY A 82 -5.94 -13.41 -2.88
C GLY A 82 -6.92 -12.52 -3.62
N ILE A 83 -6.84 -12.56 -4.95
CA ILE A 83 -7.75 -11.89 -5.88
C ILE A 83 -8.26 -12.88 -6.92
N PHE A 84 -9.58 -12.85 -7.17
CA PHE A 84 -10.22 -13.58 -8.26
C PHE A 84 -10.95 -12.63 -9.20
N PHE A 85 -10.70 -12.78 -10.50
CA PHE A 85 -11.45 -12.05 -11.52
C PHE A 85 -12.87 -12.60 -11.68
N ASN A 86 -13.74 -11.82 -12.31
CA ASN A 86 -15.14 -12.17 -12.55
C ASN A 86 -15.37 -13.39 -13.46
N ASP A 87 -14.33 -13.86 -14.17
CA ASP A 87 -14.36 -15.08 -14.98
C ASP A 87 -13.76 -16.30 -14.28
N ALA A 88 -13.45 -16.20 -12.98
CA ALA A 88 -12.96 -17.32 -12.18
C ALA A 88 -14.06 -18.39 -12.02
N ASP A 89 -13.70 -19.64 -12.33
CA ASP A 89 -14.56 -20.79 -12.10
C ASP A 89 -14.31 -21.43 -10.71
N GLU A 90 -15.19 -22.34 -10.31
CA GLU A 90 -15.13 -23.02 -9.01
C GLU A 90 -13.81 -23.78 -8.81
N VAL A 91 -13.28 -24.38 -9.88
CA VAL A 91 -11.99 -25.10 -9.86
C VAL A 91 -10.85 -24.16 -9.53
N LEU A 92 -10.87 -22.93 -10.07
CA LEU A 92 -9.87 -21.90 -9.77
C LEU A 92 -9.99 -21.42 -8.33
N PHE A 93 -11.21 -21.20 -7.83
CA PHE A 93 -11.45 -20.85 -6.41
C PHE A 93 -10.88 -21.90 -5.47
N GLN A 94 -11.18 -23.18 -5.70
CA GLN A 94 -10.68 -24.27 -4.88
C GLN A 94 -9.15 -24.29 -4.83
N LYS A 95 -8.50 -24.23 -5.98
CA LYS A 95 -7.03 -24.19 -6.06
C LYS A 95 -6.45 -22.98 -5.30
N GLY A 96 -7.08 -21.82 -5.44
CA GLY A 96 -6.61 -20.62 -4.77
C GLY A 96 -6.79 -20.67 -3.25
N PHE A 97 -7.90 -21.22 -2.75
CA PHE A 97 -8.08 -21.41 -1.32
C PHE A 97 -7.10 -22.43 -0.73
N GLU A 98 -6.86 -23.55 -1.42
CA GLU A 98 -5.84 -24.54 -1.03
C GLU A 98 -4.44 -23.91 -0.95
N ALA A 99 -4.06 -23.10 -1.95
CA ALA A 99 -2.80 -22.38 -1.95
C ALA A 99 -2.69 -21.39 -0.78
N ILE A 100 -3.72 -20.59 -0.54
CA ILE A 100 -3.75 -19.63 0.58
C ILE A 100 -3.66 -20.36 1.92
N ASN A 101 -4.35 -21.49 2.08
CA ASN A 101 -4.29 -22.31 3.28
C ASN A 101 -2.89 -22.88 3.54
N ASN A 102 -2.12 -23.15 2.48
CA ASN A 102 -0.72 -23.58 2.57
C ASN A 102 0.25 -22.42 2.85
N GLY A 103 -0.25 -21.19 3.05
CA GLY A 103 0.54 -19.99 3.35
C GLY A 103 0.99 -19.21 2.12
N GLU A 104 0.51 -19.56 0.92
CA GLU A 104 0.82 -18.87 -0.32
C GLU A 104 -0.11 -17.66 -0.55
N LEU A 105 0.25 -16.81 -1.51
CA LEU A 105 -0.58 -15.69 -1.97
C LEU A 105 -1.16 -16.04 -3.34
N TRP A 106 -2.46 -15.80 -3.52
CA TRP A 106 -3.17 -16.11 -4.76
C TRP A 106 -3.49 -14.84 -5.56
N PHE A 107 -2.50 -14.33 -6.28
CA PHE A 107 -2.67 -13.13 -7.10
C PHE A 107 -2.49 -13.44 -8.59
N PRO A 108 -3.44 -13.03 -9.47
CA PRO A 108 -3.27 -13.17 -10.90
C PRO A 108 -1.99 -12.48 -11.38
N ARG A 109 -1.33 -13.05 -12.40
CA ARG A 109 -0.04 -12.54 -12.90
C ARG A 109 -0.09 -11.08 -13.35
N SER A 110 -1.21 -10.63 -13.91
CA SER A 110 -1.40 -9.23 -14.30
C SER A 110 -1.42 -8.29 -13.10
N VAL A 111 -1.99 -8.72 -11.98
CA VAL A 111 -2.03 -7.96 -10.72
C VAL A 111 -0.63 -7.83 -10.13
N THR A 112 0.11 -8.95 -10.02
CA THR A 112 1.46 -8.95 -9.45
C THR A 112 2.45 -8.18 -10.32
N ASP A 113 2.39 -8.31 -11.65
CA ASP A 113 3.22 -7.52 -12.58
C ASP A 113 2.94 -6.02 -12.42
N CYS A 114 1.68 -5.61 -12.32
CA CYS A 114 1.28 -4.23 -12.14
C CYS A 114 1.82 -3.65 -10.81
N TRP A 115 1.60 -4.33 -9.69
CA TRP A 115 2.08 -3.89 -8.38
C TRP A 115 3.60 -3.87 -8.29
N MET A 116 4.29 -4.87 -8.86
CA MET A 116 5.75 -4.93 -8.85
C MET A 116 6.37 -3.80 -9.68
N ARG A 117 5.81 -3.48 -10.86
CA ARG A 117 6.24 -2.31 -11.64
C ARG A 117 6.07 -1.01 -10.87
N GLN A 118 4.94 -0.83 -10.19
CA GLN A 118 4.69 0.36 -9.39
C GLN A 118 5.67 0.44 -8.20
N MET A 119 5.94 -0.68 -7.53
CA MET A 119 6.90 -0.74 -6.43
C MET A 119 8.31 -0.39 -6.90
N LEU A 120 8.77 -0.95 -8.01
CA LEU A 120 10.08 -0.63 -8.60
C LEU A 120 10.19 0.83 -9.05
N GLN A 121 9.10 1.42 -9.54
CA GLN A 121 9.06 2.85 -9.86
C GLN A 121 9.14 3.71 -8.59
N HIS A 122 8.40 3.34 -7.53
CA HIS A 122 8.48 4.01 -6.24
C HIS A 122 9.84 3.81 -5.56
N GLU A 123 10.50 2.66 -5.73
CA GLU A 123 11.86 2.44 -5.26
C GLU A 123 12.87 3.28 -6.05
N GLN A 124 12.75 3.38 -7.37
CA GLN A 124 13.62 4.30 -8.14
C GLN A 124 13.40 5.76 -7.73
N GLN A 125 12.14 6.15 -7.48
CA GLN A 125 11.83 7.46 -6.93
C GLN A 125 12.28 7.61 -5.47
N SER A 126 12.24 6.56 -4.66
CA SER A 126 12.69 6.58 -3.27
C SER A 126 14.21 6.62 -3.21
N ILE A 127 14.93 5.95 -4.12
CA ILE A 127 16.37 6.02 -4.34
C ILE A 127 16.80 7.45 -4.73
N LEU A 128 15.98 8.11 -5.55
CA LEU A 128 16.12 9.53 -5.85
C LEU A 128 15.73 10.45 -4.67
N ARG A 129 14.88 9.98 -3.74
CA ARG A 129 14.52 10.65 -2.46
C ARG A 129 15.45 10.26 -1.29
N SER A 130 16.31 9.25 -1.42
CA SER A 130 16.99 8.55 -0.33
C SER A 130 18.43 9.00 -0.20
N ASN A 131 18.58 10.21 0.31
CA ASN A 131 19.75 10.49 1.11
C ASN A 131 19.47 10.24 2.60
N ASN A 132 18.41 9.49 2.95
CA ASN A 132 17.96 9.27 4.33
C ASN A 132 17.89 10.59 5.13
N LEU A 133 17.39 11.64 4.49
CA LEU A 133 17.18 12.93 5.12
C LEU A 133 15.93 12.86 6.00
N THR A 134 16.09 13.16 7.28
CA THR A 134 15.00 13.33 8.22
C THR A 134 14.15 14.55 7.85
N ARG A 135 12.91 14.63 8.34
CA ARG A 135 12.02 15.80 8.11
C ARG A 135 12.68 17.13 8.50
N LYS A 136 13.47 17.14 9.60
CA LYS A 136 14.23 18.33 10.04
C LYS A 136 15.34 18.71 9.05
N GLU A 137 16.07 17.72 8.53
CA GLU A 137 17.12 17.92 7.52
C GLU A 137 16.55 18.41 6.18
N VAL A 138 15.40 17.88 5.74
CA VAL A 138 14.70 18.39 4.55
C VAL A 138 14.30 19.85 4.73
N LYS A 139 13.81 20.24 5.92
CA LYS A 139 13.45 21.63 6.21
C LYS A 139 14.66 22.57 6.15
N VAL A 140 15.79 22.18 6.74
CA VAL A 140 17.07 22.92 6.63
C VAL A 140 17.51 23.05 5.17
N LEU A 141 17.41 21.97 4.40
CA LEU A 141 17.83 21.93 3.00
C LEU A 141 16.94 22.80 2.09
N ASN A 142 15.63 22.84 2.35
CA ASN A 142 14.69 23.73 1.65
C ASN A 142 15.03 25.20 1.90
N LEU A 143 15.27 25.60 3.16
CA LEU A 143 15.63 26.97 3.50
C LEU A 143 16.98 27.38 2.87
N LEU A 144 17.94 26.45 2.81
CA LEU A 144 19.22 26.65 2.11
C LEU A 144 19.01 26.89 0.61
N TYR A 145 18.09 26.14 0.00
CA TYR A 145 17.75 26.26 -1.42
C TYR A 145 17.03 27.58 -1.73
N SER A 146 16.18 28.07 -0.82
CA SER A 146 15.56 29.40 -0.87
C SER A 146 16.56 30.56 -0.76
N GLY A 147 17.86 30.28 -0.59
CA GLY A 147 18.92 31.28 -0.61
C GLY A 147 19.36 31.76 0.77
N LEU A 148 18.74 31.28 1.86
CA LEU A 148 19.04 31.74 3.21
C LEU A 148 20.44 31.33 3.68
N GLU A 149 21.03 32.19 4.51
CA GLU A 149 22.28 31.92 5.24
C GLU A 149 22.01 31.16 6.54
N SER A 150 23.04 30.50 7.09
CA SER A 150 22.90 29.64 8.28
C SER A 150 22.28 30.36 9.48
N SER A 151 22.56 31.65 9.66
CA SER A 151 21.96 32.49 10.71
C SER A 151 20.45 32.65 10.52
N ALA A 152 20.01 33.01 9.31
CA ALA A 152 18.59 33.13 8.99
C ALA A 152 17.85 31.79 9.05
N ILE A 153 18.52 30.68 8.70
CA ILE A 153 17.97 29.32 8.87
C ILE A 153 17.79 29.01 10.36
N ALA A 154 18.74 29.41 11.19
CA ALA A 154 18.68 29.24 12.65
C ALA A 154 17.48 30.00 13.24
N ASP A 155 17.28 31.25 12.83
CA ASP A 155 16.13 32.06 13.25
C ASP A 155 14.79 31.42 12.82
N ASN A 156 14.70 30.92 11.58
CA ASN A 156 13.50 30.25 11.07
C ASN A 156 13.17 28.93 11.77
N LEU A 157 14.18 28.28 12.36
CA LEU A 157 14.05 26.97 13.01
C LEU A 157 14.12 27.06 14.54
N PHE A 158 14.29 28.26 15.10
CA PHE A 158 14.47 28.51 16.53
C PHE A 158 15.59 27.67 17.16
N ILE A 159 16.74 27.58 16.48
CA ILE A 159 17.95 26.85 16.93
C ILE A 159 19.20 27.70 16.73
N SER A 160 20.35 27.29 17.28
CA SER A 160 21.60 28.02 17.08
C SER A 160 22.19 27.85 15.67
N GLU A 161 22.92 28.85 15.17
CA GLU A 161 23.64 28.77 13.90
C GLU A 161 24.62 27.59 13.87
N ALA A 162 25.29 27.32 14.98
CA ALA A 162 26.20 26.18 15.12
C ALA A 162 25.47 24.84 14.90
N THR A 163 24.24 24.71 15.42
CA THR A 163 23.38 23.54 15.21
C THR A 163 23.00 23.38 13.73
N VAL A 164 22.67 24.48 13.04
CA VAL A 164 22.41 24.46 11.59
C VAL A 164 23.63 23.97 10.81
N ARG A 165 24.84 24.44 11.15
CA ARG A 165 26.09 24.00 10.48
C ARG A 165 26.33 22.50 10.68
N VAL A 166 26.05 21.96 11.87
CA VAL A 166 26.10 20.50 12.12
C VAL A 166 25.07 19.75 11.27
N HIS A 167 23.83 20.24 11.18
CA HIS A 167 22.83 19.64 10.30
C HIS A 167 23.27 19.65 8.84
N LEU A 168 23.77 20.79 8.33
CA LEU A 168 24.27 20.90 6.96
C LEU A 168 25.42 19.94 6.67
N HIS A 169 26.35 19.74 7.61
CA HIS A 169 27.42 18.77 7.45
C HIS A 169 26.90 17.33 7.30
N LYS A 170 25.96 16.92 8.16
CA LYS A 170 25.31 15.60 8.08
C LYS A 170 24.55 15.44 6.77
N ILE A 171 23.84 16.49 6.34
CA ILE A 171 23.12 16.52 5.07
C ILE A 171 24.09 16.37 3.91
N TYR A 172 25.21 17.10 3.88
CA TYR A 172 26.20 17.02 2.81
C TYR A 172 26.77 15.61 2.65
N HIS A 173 27.08 14.95 3.77
CA HIS A 173 27.52 13.57 3.76
C HIS A 173 26.43 12.62 3.25
N LYS A 174 25.18 12.83 3.67
CA LYS A 174 24.02 12.05 3.24
C LYS A 174 23.73 12.20 1.75
N ILE A 175 23.87 13.42 1.21
CA ILE A 175 23.63 13.72 -0.21
C ILE A 175 24.89 13.60 -1.09
N ASN A 176 26.00 13.14 -0.52
CA ASN A 176 27.30 12.97 -1.15
C ASN A 176 27.81 14.22 -1.90
N VAL A 177 27.69 15.40 -1.28
CA VAL A 177 28.23 16.67 -1.80
C VAL A 177 29.26 17.25 -0.86
N LYS A 178 30.14 18.10 -1.39
CA LYS A 178 31.27 18.66 -0.62
C LYS A 178 31.07 20.11 -0.17
N ASN A 179 30.14 20.85 -0.78
CA ASN A 179 29.97 22.27 -0.49
C ASN A 179 28.53 22.76 -0.72
N LYS A 180 28.25 23.97 -0.20
CA LYS A 180 26.94 24.64 -0.28
C LYS A 180 26.44 24.81 -1.73
N GLN A 181 27.34 25.09 -2.67
CA GLN A 181 26.97 25.25 -4.08
C GLN A 181 26.50 23.94 -4.70
N GLN A 182 27.23 22.84 -4.45
CA GLN A 182 26.82 21.50 -4.88
C GLN A 182 25.50 21.08 -4.21
N ALA A 183 25.31 21.40 -2.93
CA ALA A 183 24.04 21.14 -2.24
C ALA A 183 22.86 21.89 -2.88
N ARG A 184 23.04 23.17 -3.26
CA ARG A 184 22.01 23.96 -3.96
C ARG A 184 21.71 23.40 -5.36
N GLN A 185 22.73 22.95 -6.08
CA GLN A 185 22.55 22.31 -7.38
C GLN A 185 21.79 20.98 -7.25
N TRP A 186 22.15 20.17 -6.24
CA TRP A 186 21.44 18.93 -5.91
C TRP A 186 19.96 19.21 -5.61
N CYS A 187 19.68 20.27 -4.84
CA CYS A 187 18.31 20.71 -4.53
C CYS A 187 17.52 21.06 -5.79
N LYS A 188 18.09 21.81 -6.74
CA LYS A 188 17.44 22.16 -8.01
C LYS A 188 16.99 20.92 -8.81
N GLN A 189 17.75 19.84 -8.73
CA GLN A 189 17.49 18.59 -9.48
C GLN A 189 16.52 17.65 -8.76
N ASN A 190 16.38 17.76 -7.43
CA ASN A 190 15.70 16.77 -6.59
C ASN A 190 14.54 17.33 -5.74
N LEU A 191 14.52 18.61 -5.37
CA LEU A 191 13.44 19.20 -4.56
C LEU A 191 12.11 19.33 -5.31
N THR A 192 12.12 19.51 -6.63
CA THR A 192 10.90 19.48 -7.46
C THR A 192 10.17 18.13 -7.41
N LYS A 193 10.86 17.06 -7.00
CA LYS A 193 10.32 15.69 -6.83
C LYS A 193 9.91 15.37 -5.39
N LEU A 194 10.24 16.24 -4.44
CA LEU A 194 9.99 16.07 -3.00
C LEU A 194 8.78 16.90 -2.50
N GLY A 195 8.29 17.85 -3.31
CA GLY A 195 7.16 18.73 -2.99
C GLY A 195 5.79 18.27 -3.51
N ASN A 196 5.70 17.10 -4.16
CA ASN A 196 4.46 16.46 -4.60
C ASN A 196 4.33 15.06 -3.99
#